data_AF-A0A1W9L117-F1
#
_entry.id   AF-A0A1W9L117-F1
#
_cell.length_a   1.000
_cell.length_b   1.000
_cell.length_c   1.000
_cell.angle_alpha   90.00
_cell.angle_beta   90.00
_cell.angle_gamma   90.00
#
_symmetry.space_group_name_H-M   'P 1'
#
loop_
_entity.id
_entity.type
_entity.pdbx_description
1 polymer ?
#
loop_
_entity_poly.entity_id
_entity_poly.type
_entity_poly.pdbx_seq_one_letter_code
_entity_poly.pdbx_strand_id
1 'polypeptide(L)' 'RVREIHLAGYEQHENYLFDTHGHPVHLPVWQLYQTALSYFGRVPTLIEWDSNIPQFEVLLNEANKADHYLEQIV' A
#
# COMPACT_ATOMS: atom_id res chain seq x y z
N ARG A 1 -8.97 -14.69 10.27
CA ARG A 1 -7.52 -14.44 10.05
C ARG A 1 -7.40 -13.53 8.84
N VAL A 2 -6.51 -12.54 8.86
CA VAL A 2 -6.17 -11.76 7.67
C VAL A 2 -5.32 -12.65 6.75
N ARG A 3 -5.63 -12.67 5.45
CA ARG A 3 -4.97 -13.56 4.48
C ARG A 3 -4.28 -12.80 3.35
N GLU A 4 -4.66 -11.54 3.16
CA GLU A 4 -4.12 -10.63 2.17
C GLU A 4 -4.30 -9.20 2.68
N ILE A 5 -3.40 -8.30 2.30
CA ILE A 5 -3.49 -6.86 2.59
C ILE A 5 -3.33 -6.11 1.27
N HIS A 6 -4.24 -5.18 0.98
CA HIS A 6 -4.18 -4.36 -0.22
C HIS A 6 -3.79 -2.93 0.16
N LEU A 7 -2.91 -2.31 -0.62
CA LEU A 7 -2.45 -0.94 -0.42
C LEU A 7 -2.70 -0.12 -1.67
N ALA A 8 -3.28 1.06 -1.49
CA ALA A 8 -3.50 2.03 -2.55
C ALA A 8 -3.19 3.45 -2.07
N GLY A 9 -3.03 4.36 -3.02
CA GLY A 9 -3.12 5.78 -2.75
C GLY A 9 -4.56 6.22 -2.45
N TYR A 10 -4.73 7.51 -2.17
CA TYR A 10 -6.04 8.14 -2.06
C TYR A 10 -5.97 9.55 -2.66
N GLU A 11 -7.12 10.15 -2.95
CA GLU A 11 -7.23 11.57 -3.29
C GLU A 11 -7.66 12.37 -2.06
N GLN A 12 -6.99 13.49 -1.81
CA GLN A 12 -7.31 14.39 -0.70
C GLN A 12 -8.38 15.40 -1.12
N HIS A 13 -9.51 15.40 -0.43
CA HIS A 13 -10.49 16.49 -0.50
C HIS A 13 -10.50 17.29 0.80
N GLU A 14 -11.25 18.39 0.84
CA GLU A 14 -11.27 19.33 1.99
C GLU A 14 -11.62 18.64 3.31
N ASN A 15 -12.58 17.71 3.29
CA ASN A 15 -13.16 17.13 4.50
C ASN A 15 -12.99 15.60 4.59
N TYR A 16 -12.41 14.95 3.58
CA TYR A 16 -12.29 13.49 3.53
C TYR A 16 -11.17 13.04 2.59
N LEU A 17 -10.81 11.76 2.71
CA LEU A 17 -9.95 11.05 1.78
C LEU A 17 -10.82 10.19 0.89
N PHE A 18 -10.70 10.36 -0.42
CA PHE A 18 -11.39 9.52 -1.38
C PHE A 18 -10.46 8.37 -1.78
N ASP A 19 -10.95 7.14 -1.60
CA ASP A 19 -10.20 5.92 -1.85
C ASP A 19 -10.05 5.68 -3.36
N THR A 20 -9.10 6.39 -3.97
CA THR A 20 -8.78 6.27 -5.40
C THR A 20 -7.51 5.47 -5.58
N HIS A 21 -7.57 4.42 -6.39
CA HIS A 21 -6.36 3.64 -6.72
C HIS A 21 -5.64 4.27 -7.92
N GLY A 22 -5.59 5.60 -7.95
CA GLY A 22 -5.00 6.40 -9.03
C GLY A 22 -3.69 7.08 -8.66
N HIS A 23 -3.18 6.83 -7.46
CA HIS A 23 -2.04 7.52 -6.88
C HIS A 23 -1.08 6.53 -6.20
N PRO A 24 0.22 6.88 -6.05
CA PRO A 24 1.13 6.12 -5.21
C PRO A 24 0.60 5.93 -3.79
N VAL A 25 1.00 4.85 -3.12
CA VAL A 25 0.58 4.59 -1.74
C VAL A 25 1.18 5.68 -0.85
N HIS A 26 0.31 6.42 -0.17
CA HIS A 26 0.72 7.58 0.62
C HIS A 26 1.43 7.15 1.91
N LEU A 27 2.32 8.00 2.44
CA LEU A 27 3.08 7.71 3.66
C LEU A 27 2.21 7.28 4.86
N PRO A 28 1.05 7.92 5.16
CA PRO A 28 0.18 7.47 6.24
C PRO A 28 -0.33 6.03 6.05
N VAL A 29 -0.58 5.62 4.81
CA VAL A 29 -1.00 4.23 4.48
C VAL A 29 0.15 3.25 4.73
N TRP A 30 1.39 3.61 4.38
CA TRP A 30 2.57 2.79 4.72
C TRP A 30 2.78 2.64 6.24
N GLN A 31 2.51 3.69 7.03
CA GLN A 31 2.58 3.63 8.49
C GLN A 31 1.50 2.71 9.08
N LEU A 32 0.29 2.76 8.53
CA LEU A 32 -0.78 1.83 8.88
C LEU A 32 -0.43 0.39 8.49
N TYR A 33 0.17 0.19 7.33
CA TYR A 33 0.62 -1.12 6.86
C TYR A 33 1.67 -1.72 7.80
N GLN A 34 2.70 -0.96 8.19
CA GLN A 34 3.68 -1.41 9.18
C GLN A 34 3.02 -1.80 10.51
N THR A 35 2.04 -1.01 10.95
CA THR A 35 1.25 -1.31 12.15
C THR A 35 0.47 -2.61 11.97
N ALA A 36 -0.22 -2.80 10.83
CA ALA A 36 -0.96 -4.03 10.53
C ALA A 36 -0.06 -5.27 10.53
N LEU A 37 1.13 -5.19 9.93
CA LEU A 37 2.11 -6.27 9.92
C LEU A 37 2.56 -6.67 11.34
N SER A 38 2.65 -5.73 12.28
CA SER A 38 2.97 -6.06 13.68
C SER A 38 1.88 -6.88 14.38
N TYR A 39 0.63 -6.80 13.93
CA TYR A 39 -0.49 -7.57 14.47
C TYR A 39 -0.72 -8.89 13.74
N PHE A 40 -0.52 -8.91 12.43
CA PHE A 40 -0.91 -10.03 11.57
C PHE A 40 0.28 -10.86 11.06
N GLY A 41 1.51 -10.40 11.28
CA GLY A 41 2.73 -11.01 10.76
C GLY A 41 2.89 -10.80 9.26
N ARG A 42 3.72 -11.63 8.63
CA ARG A 42 3.99 -11.58 7.19
C ARG A 42 2.77 -12.07 6.39
N VAL A 43 2.02 -11.14 5.80
CA VAL A 43 0.81 -11.41 5.00
C VAL A 43 1.06 -10.98 3.54
N PRO A 44 0.64 -11.78 2.53
CA PRO A 44 0.70 -11.37 1.13
C PRO A 44 0.11 -9.98 0.92
N THR A 45 0.82 -9.14 0.17
CA THR A 45 0.45 -7.74 -0.03
C THR A 45 0.38 -7.39 -1.51
N LEU A 46 -0.71 -6.73 -1.90
CA LEU A 46 -0.97 -6.27 -3.26
C LEU A 46 -0.97 -4.73 -3.27
N ILE A 47 -0.27 -4.14 -4.24
CA ILE A 47 -0.42 -2.72 -4.56
C ILE A 47 -1.55 -2.59 -5.59
N GLU A 48 -2.63 -1.91 -5.22
CA GLU A 48 -3.78 -1.70 -6.09
C GLU A 48 -3.63 -0.42 -6.90
N TRP A 49 -3.95 -0.52 -8.20
CA TRP A 49 -3.94 0.59 -9.13
C TRP A 49 -4.99 0.38 -10.23
N ASP A 50 -5.95 1.30 -10.40
CA ASP A 50 -7.08 1.17 -11.33
C ASP A 50 -7.22 2.32 -12.35
N SER A 51 -6.55 3.44 -12.10
CA SER A 51 -6.66 4.68 -12.87
C SER A 51 -5.33 5.42 -12.89
N ASN A 52 -5.14 6.38 -13.82
CA ASN A 52 -3.88 7.15 -13.95
C ASN A 52 -2.60 6.27 -13.92
N ILE A 53 -2.64 5.13 -14.61
CA ILE A 53 -1.59 4.11 -14.54
C ILE A 53 -0.22 4.73 -14.89
N PRO A 54 0.76 4.72 -13.97
CA PRO A 54 2.07 5.33 -14.19
C PRO A 54 2.95 4.41 -15.03
N GLN A 55 4.20 4.82 -15.23
CA GLN A 55 5.21 3.95 -15.80
C GLN A 55 5.42 2.72 -14.91
N PHE A 56 5.73 1.59 -15.54
CA PHE A 56 5.95 0.31 -14.87
C PHE A 56 6.96 0.39 -13.71
N GLU A 57 8.01 1.20 -13.85
CA GLU A 57 9.02 1.38 -12.81
C GLU A 57 8.43 1.92 -11.49
N VAL A 58 7.41 2.79 -11.56
CA VAL A 58 6.70 3.29 -10.37
C VAL A 58 5.95 2.15 -9.69
N LEU A 59 5.22 1.33 -10.47
CA LEU A 59 4.49 0.17 -9.95
C LEU A 59 5.44 -0.83 -9.27
N LEU A 60 6.56 -1.14 -9.95
CA LEU A 60 7.57 -2.05 -9.45
C LEU A 60 8.22 -1.53 -8.16
N ASN A 61 8.49 -0.23 -8.07
CA ASN A 61 9.07 0.37 -6.87
C ASN A 61 8.13 0.32 -5.66
N GLU A 62 6.82 0.54 -5.86
CA GLU A 62 5.83 0.38 -4.78
C GLU A 62 5.73 -1.09 -4.31
N ALA A 63 5.77 -2.05 -5.24
CA ALA A 63 5.79 -3.47 -4.90
C ALA A 63 7.07 -3.86 -4.12
N ASN A 64 8.24 -3.44 -4.61
CA ASN A 64 9.53 -3.66 -3.92
C ASN A 64 9.54 -3.03 -2.51
N LYS A 65 8.88 -1.88 -2.34
CA LYS A 65 8.74 -1.24 -1.04
C LYS A 65 7.90 -2.11 -0.09
N ALA A 66 6.77 -2.66 -0.54
CA ALA A 66 5.98 -3.59 0.26
C ALA A 66 6.79 -4.85 0.66
N ASP A 67 7.58 -5.40 -0.26
CA ASP A 67 8.49 -6.52 0.01
C ASP A 67 9.50 -6.18 1.10
N HIS A 68 10.10 -4.98 1.06
CA HIS A 68 11.03 -4.53 2.09
C HIS A 68 10.39 -4.49 3.49
N TYR A 69 9.15 -4.02 3.61
CA TYR A 69 8.43 -4.07 4.88
C TYR A 69 8.16 -5.51 5.33
N LEU A 70 7.80 -6.41 4.41
CA LEU A 70 7.56 -7.82 4.73
C LEU A 70 8.83 -8.54 5.20
N GLU A 71 10.00 -8.17 4.67
CA GLU A 71 11.31 -8.71 5.07
C GLU A 71 11.72 -8.29 6.48
N GLN A 72 11.20 -7.18 6.98
CA GLN A 72 11.46 -6.70 8.36
C GLN A 72 10.63 -7.44 9.41
N ILE A 73 9.62 -8.20 9.01
CA ILE A 73 8.77 -8.98 9.91
C ILE A 73 9.37 -10.37 10.09
N VAL A 74 9.77 -10.68 11.34
CA VAL A 74 10.32 -11.98 11.76
C VAL A 74 9.22 -13.02 11.94
#